data_AF-A0A1T4MJY5-F1
#
_entry.id   AF-A0A1T4MJY5-F1
#
_cell.length_a   1.000
_cell.length_b   1.000
_cell.length_c   1.000
_cell.angle_alpha   90.00
_cell.angle_beta   90.00
_cell.angle_gamma   90.00
#
_symmetry.space_group_name_H-M   'P 1'
#
loop_
_entity.id
_entity.type
_entity.pdbx_description
1 polymer ?
#
loop_
_entity_poly.entity_id
_entity_poly.type
_entity_poly.pdbx_seq_one_letter_code
_entity_poly.pdbx_strand_id
1 'polypeptide(L)'
;MQHYNAPTRLLDITSNPYIALYFACEKDKASDFSYSGEVLFFQSKETEKYYDSDTVSIVSNLAMMKDTFDIGNDKLEPEDFCEQGDIPYLLHQIKFEKPTFLNIINPADLHKCFVVHVPLDNKRILNQQGLFLLVGMGKSKAEPASIEDSILKNNDKKLLFLIPDKNKEKILDELDAMNINKRFIYPEIDDVADFLKNQKFKQ
;
A
#
# COMPACT_ATOMS: atom_id res chain seq x y z
N MET A 1 10.15 2.93 -5.26
CA MET A 1 8.67 2.89 -5.35
C MET A 1 8.28 2.92 -6.81
N GLN A 2 7.81 1.80 -7.36
CA GLN A 2 7.36 1.71 -8.75
C GLN A 2 5.84 1.61 -8.77
N HIS A 3 5.17 2.76 -8.65
CA HIS A 3 3.78 2.90 -9.07
C HIS A 3 3.75 3.88 -10.24
N TYR A 4 3.06 3.47 -11.30
CA TYR A 4 2.99 4.13 -12.60
C TYR A 4 2.48 5.58 -12.49
N ASN A 5 3.38 6.56 -12.34
CA ASN A 5 3.17 8.01 -12.53
C ASN A 5 1.93 8.68 -11.90
N ALA A 6 1.20 8.01 -11.01
CA ALA A 6 0.03 8.55 -10.31
C ALA A 6 0.41 8.87 -8.86
N PRO A 7 -0.04 10.02 -8.31
CA PRO A 7 0.18 10.34 -6.90
C PRO A 7 -0.65 9.39 -6.03
N THR A 8 -0.05 8.27 -5.60
CA THR A 8 -0.72 7.27 -4.76
C THR A 8 -0.28 7.42 -3.30
N ARG A 9 -1.24 7.52 -2.39
CA ARG A 9 -1.01 7.41 -0.93
C ARG A 9 -0.98 5.95 -0.44
N LEU A 10 -0.52 5.06 -1.32
CA LEU A 10 -0.45 3.64 -1.11
C LEU A 10 1.00 3.24 -0.90
N LEU A 11 1.26 2.52 0.18
CA LEU A 11 2.54 1.90 0.44
C LEU A 11 2.38 0.37 0.35
N ASP A 12 3.23 -0.27 -0.44
CA ASP A 12 3.20 -1.73 -0.62
C ASP A 12 3.76 -2.40 0.64
N ILE A 13 2.99 -3.33 1.21
CA ILE A 13 3.39 -4.17 2.35
C ILE A 13 3.06 -5.64 2.04
N THR A 14 3.62 -6.58 2.78
CA THR A 14 3.36 -8.02 2.59
C THR A 14 3.04 -8.68 3.91
N SER A 15 2.11 -9.63 3.88
CA SER A 15 1.84 -10.52 5.03
C SER A 15 2.85 -11.66 5.15
N ASN A 16 3.68 -11.89 4.12
CA ASN A 16 4.66 -12.96 4.11
C ASN A 16 6.06 -12.46 4.51
N PRO A 17 6.62 -12.93 5.64
CA PRO A 17 7.96 -12.55 6.07
C PRO A 17 9.06 -12.91 5.06
N TYR A 18 8.91 -14.02 4.33
CA TYR A 18 9.90 -14.46 3.35
C TYR A 18 9.90 -13.59 2.10
N ILE A 19 8.73 -13.10 1.69
CA ILE A 19 8.62 -12.14 0.59
C ILE A 19 9.23 -10.81 1.00
N ALA A 20 8.98 -10.34 2.24
CA ALA A 20 9.63 -9.14 2.77
C ALA A 20 11.15 -9.29 2.81
N LEU A 21 11.64 -10.47 3.22
CA LEU A 21 13.05 -10.80 3.26
C LEU A 21 13.66 -10.83 1.86
N TYR A 22 12.98 -11.41 0.88
CA TYR A 22 13.38 -11.39 -0.53
C TYR A 22 13.61 -9.94 -1.00
N PHE A 23 12.63 -9.06 -0.79
CA PHE A 23 12.73 -7.65 -1.20
C PHE A 23 13.81 -6.87 -0.44
N ALA A 24 14.04 -7.19 0.84
CA ALA A 24 15.12 -6.57 1.62
C ALA A 24 16.52 -7.05 1.18
N CYS A 25 16.61 -8.23 0.55
CA CYS A 25 17.86 -8.81 0.06
C CYS A 25 18.10 -8.57 -1.44
N GLU A 26 17.05 -8.28 -2.21
CA GLU A 26 17.13 -7.98 -3.64
C GLU A 26 18.01 -6.74 -3.86
N LYS A 27 19.14 -6.93 -4.58
CA LYS A 27 20.06 -5.83 -4.89
C LYS A 27 19.55 -5.06 -6.11
N ASP A 28 19.42 -3.75 -5.98
CA ASP A 28 19.20 -2.88 -7.13
C ASP A 28 20.48 -2.88 -7.99
N LYS A 29 20.36 -3.27 -9.26
CA LYS A 29 21.50 -3.33 -10.20
C LYS A 29 22.16 -1.96 -10.47
N ALA A 30 21.61 -0.89 -9.92
CA ALA A 30 22.01 0.48 -10.17
C ALA A 30 22.85 1.11 -9.04
N SER A 31 22.99 0.45 -7.89
CA SER A 31 23.72 1.01 -6.74
C SER A 31 24.84 0.07 -6.27
N ASP A 32 26.09 0.45 -6.53
CA ASP A 32 27.32 -0.19 -6.00
C ASP A 32 27.49 0.00 -4.47
N PHE A 33 26.50 0.60 -3.79
CA PHE A 33 26.54 0.84 -2.36
C PHE A 33 25.87 -0.31 -1.58
N SER A 34 26.67 -0.96 -0.73
CA SER A 34 26.24 -1.98 0.24
C SER A 34 25.42 -1.35 1.38
N TYR A 35 24.12 -1.13 1.16
CA TYR A 35 23.20 -0.77 2.24
C TYR A 35 22.69 -2.03 2.95
N SER A 36 22.58 -1.98 4.28
CA SER A 36 21.92 -3.07 5.04
C SER A 36 20.43 -3.05 4.71
N GLY A 37 19.84 -4.23 4.49
CA GLY A 37 18.39 -4.35 4.32
C GLY A 37 17.69 -4.22 5.67
N GLU A 38 16.46 -3.73 5.68
CA GLU A 38 15.65 -3.61 6.89
C GLU A 38 14.28 -4.23 6.66
N VAL A 39 13.86 -5.13 7.56
CA VAL A 39 12.50 -5.68 7.56
C VAL A 39 11.79 -5.22 8.82
N LEU A 40 10.67 -4.54 8.62
CA LEU A 40 9.83 -4.02 9.67
C LEU A 40 8.61 -4.92 9.86
N PHE A 41 8.45 -5.46 11.07
CA PHE A 41 7.24 -6.16 11.50
C PHE A 41 6.40 -5.25 12.37
N PHE A 42 5.11 -5.20 12.04
CA PHE A 42 4.08 -4.50 12.81
C PHE A 42 2.80 -5.35 12.79
N GLN A 43 1.96 -5.15 13.80
CA GLN A 43 0.65 -5.79 13.88
C GLN A 43 -0.42 -4.71 13.91
N SER A 44 -1.38 -4.77 13.00
CA SER A 44 -2.60 -3.96 13.07
C SER A 44 -3.79 -4.86 13.39
N LYS A 45 -4.48 -4.63 14.51
CA LYS A 45 -5.69 -5.39 14.87
C LYS A 45 -6.98 -4.67 14.50
N GLU A 46 -6.94 -3.35 14.36
CA GLU A 46 -8.16 -2.52 14.22
C GLU A 46 -8.23 -1.74 12.91
N THR A 47 -7.17 -1.75 12.09
CA THR A 47 -7.12 -0.97 10.84
C THR A 47 -7.12 -1.81 9.56
N GLU A 48 -7.30 -3.13 9.67
CA GLU A 48 -7.46 -4.02 8.52
C GLU A 48 -8.85 -3.85 7.90
N LYS A 49 -8.88 -3.58 6.59
CA LYS A 49 -10.08 -3.37 5.78
C LYS A 49 -9.95 -4.08 4.43
N TYR A 50 -11.08 -4.39 3.81
CA TYR A 50 -11.13 -4.91 2.45
C TYR A 50 -11.38 -3.77 1.45
N TYR A 51 -11.00 -3.98 0.20
CA TYR A 51 -11.11 -3.00 -0.88
C TYR A 51 -12.52 -2.45 -1.12
N ASP A 52 -13.57 -3.17 -0.71
CA ASP A 52 -14.99 -2.81 -0.87
C ASP A 52 -15.56 -1.98 0.29
N SER A 53 -14.76 -1.78 1.34
CA SER A 53 -15.12 -0.99 2.53
C SER A 53 -15.30 0.48 2.19
N ASP A 54 -16.36 1.09 2.72
CA ASP A 54 -16.69 2.51 2.55
C ASP A 54 -15.54 3.43 3.00
N THR A 55 -14.85 3.09 4.09
CA THR A 55 -13.67 3.83 4.59
C THR A 55 -12.52 3.83 3.60
N VAL A 56 -12.33 2.73 2.86
CA VAL A 56 -11.27 2.62 1.85
C VAL A 56 -11.59 3.53 0.67
N SER A 57 -12.84 3.52 0.20
CA SER A 57 -13.30 4.43 -0.85
C SER A 57 -13.19 5.90 -0.47
N ILE A 58 -13.48 6.26 0.78
CA ILE A 58 -13.34 7.65 1.26
C ILE A 58 -11.89 8.11 1.13
N VAL A 59 -10.95 7.34 1.70
CA VAL A 59 -9.55 7.77 1.79
C VAL A 59 -8.80 7.56 0.47
N SER A 60 -9.21 6.61 -0.38
CA SER A 60 -8.67 6.48 -1.74
C SER A 60 -9.04 7.68 -2.61
N ASN A 61 -10.30 8.12 -2.59
CA ASN A 61 -10.77 9.27 -3.35
C ASN A 61 -10.16 10.59 -2.86
N LEU A 62 -9.74 10.65 -1.59
CA LEU A 62 -8.98 11.79 -1.07
C LEU A 62 -7.67 12.04 -1.84
N ALA A 63 -7.05 11.01 -2.44
CA ALA A 63 -5.86 11.18 -3.26
C ALA A 63 -6.14 11.97 -4.56
N MET A 64 -7.37 11.90 -5.08
CA MET A 64 -7.79 12.60 -6.30
C MET A 64 -8.18 14.06 -6.07
N MET A 65 -8.35 14.47 -4.81
CA MET A 65 -8.73 15.84 -4.44
C MET A 65 -7.61 16.85 -4.73
N LYS A 66 -7.91 18.15 -4.75
CA LYS A 66 -6.88 19.20 -4.91
C LYS A 66 -6.04 19.36 -3.64
N ASP A 67 -4.83 19.90 -3.77
CA ASP A 67 -3.94 20.14 -2.62
C ASP A 67 -4.44 21.22 -1.66
N THR A 68 -5.36 22.07 -2.12
CA THR A 68 -6.08 23.06 -1.32
C THR A 68 -7.34 22.51 -0.63
N PHE A 69 -7.52 21.19 -0.61
CA PHE A 69 -8.71 20.54 -0.04
C PHE A 69 -8.88 20.93 1.43
N ASP A 70 -9.99 21.60 1.73
CA ASP A 70 -10.37 21.98 3.08
C ASP A 70 -11.48 21.08 3.61
N ILE A 71 -11.20 20.45 4.74
CA ILE A 71 -12.08 19.52 5.44
C ILE A 71 -13.05 20.29 6.35
N GLY A 72 -12.76 21.56 6.67
CA GLY A 72 -13.54 22.34 7.61
C GLY A 72 -13.27 21.94 9.06
N ASN A 73 -14.33 21.75 9.85
CA ASN A 73 -14.22 21.46 11.28
C ASN A 73 -14.43 19.96 11.58
N ASP A 74 -13.34 19.27 11.88
CA ASP A 74 -13.31 17.82 12.17
C ASP A 74 -14.03 17.41 13.47
N LYS A 75 -14.58 18.36 14.23
CA LYS A 75 -15.29 18.10 15.51
C LYS A 75 -16.81 18.03 15.37
N LEU A 76 -17.34 18.12 14.16
CA LEU A 76 -18.77 18.09 13.91
C LEU A 76 -19.30 16.66 13.80
N GLU A 77 -20.60 16.51 14.00
CA GLU A 77 -21.29 15.25 13.76
C GLU A 77 -21.20 14.88 12.28
N PRO A 78 -21.19 13.58 11.93
CA PRO A 78 -20.98 13.11 10.56
C PRO A 78 -21.96 13.71 9.53
N GLU A 79 -23.17 14.06 9.96
CA GLU A 79 -24.21 14.65 9.13
C GLU A 79 -23.86 16.09 8.72
N ASP A 80 -23.49 16.93 9.69
CA ASP A 80 -23.12 18.33 9.46
C ASP A 80 -21.76 18.45 8.74
N PHE A 81 -20.85 17.52 9.03
CA PHE A 81 -19.53 17.45 8.39
C PHE A 81 -19.62 17.25 6.88
N CYS A 82 -20.60 16.47 6.42
CA CYS A 82 -20.77 16.19 5.00
C CYS A 82 -21.15 17.41 4.15
N GLU A 83 -21.63 18.49 4.79
CA GLU A 83 -22.01 19.74 4.12
C GLU A 83 -20.88 20.80 4.15
N GLN A 84 -19.75 20.51 4.78
CA GLN A 84 -18.66 21.47 4.96
C GLN A 84 -17.61 21.44 3.85
N GLY A 85 -17.02 22.63 3.60
CA GLY A 85 -15.82 22.77 2.78
C GLY A 85 -15.93 22.08 1.42
N ASP A 86 -14.94 21.25 1.10
CA ASP A 86 -14.88 20.47 -0.12
C ASP A 86 -15.43 19.03 0.03
N ILE A 87 -16.00 18.67 1.19
CA ILE A 87 -16.57 17.33 1.45
C ILE A 87 -17.71 16.95 0.48
N PRO A 88 -18.64 17.86 0.09
CA PRO A 88 -19.65 17.54 -0.91
C PRO A 88 -19.06 17.11 -2.25
N TYR A 89 -17.91 17.68 -2.64
CA TYR A 89 -17.21 17.28 -3.86
C TYR A 89 -16.58 15.90 -3.71
N LEU A 90 -15.99 15.61 -2.54
CA LEU A 90 -15.50 14.26 -2.22
C LEU A 90 -16.63 13.22 -2.28
N LEU A 91 -17.80 13.53 -1.70
CA LEU A 91 -18.99 12.68 -1.78
C LEU A 91 -19.46 12.45 -3.21
N HIS A 92 -19.44 13.48 -4.05
CA HIS A 92 -19.76 13.36 -5.46
C HIS A 92 -18.80 12.40 -6.17
N GLN A 93 -17.50 12.52 -5.89
CA GLN A 93 -16.48 11.64 -6.46
C GLN A 93 -16.65 10.19 -5.99
N ILE A 94 -16.89 9.98 -4.70
CA ILE A 94 -17.17 8.63 -4.15
C ILE A 94 -18.43 8.05 -4.76
N LYS A 95 -19.50 8.83 -4.93
CA LYS A 95 -20.75 8.37 -5.56
C LYS A 95 -20.62 8.05 -7.03
N PHE A 96 -19.71 8.71 -7.73
CA PHE A 96 -19.37 8.36 -9.11
C PHE A 96 -18.80 6.93 -9.18
N GLU A 97 -18.00 6.53 -8.20
CA GLU A 97 -17.47 5.17 -8.06
C GLU A 97 -18.50 4.18 -7.48
N LYS A 98 -19.19 4.58 -6.40
CA LYS A 98 -20.14 3.77 -5.62
C LYS A 98 -21.46 4.52 -5.44
N PRO A 99 -22.42 4.38 -6.38
CA PRO A 99 -23.69 5.12 -6.35
C PRO A 99 -24.53 4.88 -5.08
N THR A 100 -24.36 3.74 -4.42
CA THR A 100 -25.09 3.36 -3.20
C THR A 100 -24.46 3.90 -1.91
N PHE A 101 -23.37 4.66 -2.00
CA PHE A 101 -22.67 5.20 -0.84
C PHE A 101 -23.58 6.15 -0.04
N LEU A 102 -23.67 5.92 1.26
CA LEU A 102 -24.41 6.79 2.19
C LEU A 102 -23.61 8.06 2.43
N ASN A 103 -24.29 9.21 2.49
CA ASN A 103 -23.66 10.51 2.76
C ASN A 103 -23.26 10.66 4.24
N ILE A 104 -22.44 9.75 4.74
CA ILE A 104 -21.99 9.70 6.13
C ILE A 104 -20.49 9.43 6.08
N ILE A 105 -19.70 10.46 6.39
CA ILE A 105 -18.24 10.37 6.50
C ILE A 105 -17.87 10.72 7.94
N ASN A 106 -17.14 9.83 8.60
CA ASN A 106 -16.56 10.14 9.89
C ASN A 106 -15.25 10.92 9.70
N PRO A 107 -15.12 12.15 10.22
CA PRO A 107 -13.88 12.93 10.09
C PRO A 107 -12.66 12.18 10.63
N ALA A 108 -12.84 11.38 11.69
CA ALA A 108 -11.74 10.62 12.28
C ALA A 108 -11.13 9.59 11.31
N ASP A 109 -11.87 9.10 10.32
CA ASP A 109 -11.37 8.09 9.38
C ASP A 109 -10.49 8.71 8.28
N LEU A 110 -10.65 10.00 7.99
CA LEU A 110 -9.78 10.73 7.05
C LEU A 110 -8.35 10.91 7.59
N HIS A 111 -8.18 10.88 8.90
CA HIS A 111 -6.89 11.04 9.58
C HIS A 111 -6.23 9.71 9.97
N LYS A 112 -6.83 8.57 9.63
CA LYS A 112 -6.31 7.25 9.97
C LYS A 112 -5.61 6.60 8.78
N CYS A 113 -4.76 5.63 9.09
CA CYS A 113 -4.16 4.73 8.11
C CYS A 113 -4.81 3.35 8.20
N PHE A 114 -5.07 2.74 7.05
CA PHE A 114 -5.72 1.44 6.93
C PHE A 114 -4.84 0.45 6.17
N VAL A 115 -4.83 -0.81 6.62
CA VAL A 115 -4.25 -1.91 5.85
C VAL A 115 -5.36 -2.50 4.99
N VAL A 116 -5.18 -2.45 3.67
CA VAL A 116 -6.18 -2.83 2.69
C VAL A 116 -5.83 -4.15 2.03
N HIS A 117 -6.76 -5.09 2.12
CA HIS A 117 -6.76 -6.32 1.35
C HIS A 117 -7.36 -6.04 -0.02
N VAL A 118 -6.52 -6.12 -1.06
CA VAL A 118 -6.94 -5.98 -2.45
C VAL A 118 -7.52 -7.28 -3.01
N PRO A 119 -8.35 -7.22 -4.07
CA PRO A 119 -8.79 -8.41 -4.79
C PRO A 119 -7.57 -9.22 -5.27
N LEU A 120 -7.63 -10.53 -5.12
CA LEU A 120 -6.55 -11.46 -5.51
C LEU A 120 -6.55 -11.77 -7.01
N ASP A 121 -6.90 -10.78 -7.84
CA ASP A 121 -7.11 -10.97 -9.28
C ASP A 121 -5.79 -11.01 -10.04
N ASN A 122 -4.75 -10.34 -9.53
CA ASN A 122 -3.42 -10.38 -10.10
C ASN A 122 -2.56 -11.45 -9.38
N LYS A 123 -2.05 -12.43 -10.15
CA LYS A 123 -1.12 -13.47 -9.67
C LYS A 123 0.11 -12.90 -8.98
N ARG A 124 0.62 -11.75 -9.41
CA ARG A 124 1.72 -11.04 -8.76
C ARG A 124 1.35 -10.66 -7.31
N ILE A 125 0.17 -10.06 -7.11
CA ILE A 125 -0.31 -9.66 -5.80
C ILE A 125 -0.51 -10.89 -4.91
N LEU A 126 -1.08 -11.97 -5.47
CA LEU A 126 -1.26 -13.24 -4.77
C LEU A 126 0.07 -13.86 -4.33
N ASN A 127 1.06 -13.93 -5.22
CA ASN A 127 2.36 -14.53 -4.93
C ASN A 127 3.17 -13.69 -3.94
N GLN A 128 3.01 -12.36 -3.99
CA GLN A 128 3.62 -11.45 -3.03
C GLN A 128 2.91 -11.44 -1.67
N GLN A 129 1.72 -12.06 -1.58
CA GLN A 129 0.77 -11.87 -0.48
C GLN A 129 0.65 -10.38 -0.13
N GLY A 130 0.52 -9.59 -1.19
CA GLY A 130 0.60 -8.14 -1.18
C GLY A 130 -0.61 -7.52 -0.50
N LEU A 131 -0.32 -6.60 0.40
CA LEU A 131 -1.26 -5.76 1.11
C LEU A 131 -0.90 -4.31 0.80
N PHE A 132 -1.88 -3.42 0.90
CA PHE A 132 -1.63 -2.00 0.66
C PHE A 132 -1.90 -1.21 1.91
N LEU A 133 -0.95 -0.40 2.32
CA LEU A 133 -1.15 0.56 3.38
C LEU A 133 -1.71 1.84 2.75
N LEU A 134 -2.94 2.17 3.10
CA LEU A 134 -3.64 3.35 2.66
C LEU A 134 -3.55 4.42 3.74
N VAL A 135 -2.92 5.55 3.40
CA VAL A 135 -2.58 6.61 4.34
C VAL A 135 -3.56 7.78 4.19
N GLY A 136 -4.25 8.11 5.29
CA GLY A 136 -5.09 9.32 5.39
C GLY A 136 -4.27 10.61 5.36
N MET A 137 -4.93 11.75 5.61
CA MET A 137 -4.25 13.04 5.70
C MET A 137 -4.02 13.49 7.15
N GLY A 138 -2.96 14.24 7.35
CA GLY A 138 -2.68 14.95 8.59
C GLY A 138 -3.53 16.23 8.69
N LYS A 139 -2.91 17.34 9.13
CA LYS A 139 -3.58 18.65 9.24
C LYS A 139 -3.80 19.32 7.88
N SER A 140 -3.07 18.88 6.87
CA SER A 140 -3.18 19.33 5.49
C SER A 140 -3.09 18.12 4.58
N LYS A 141 -3.67 18.19 3.38
CA LYS A 141 -3.56 17.14 2.36
C LYS A 141 -2.09 16.82 2.02
N ALA A 142 -1.20 17.81 2.10
CA ALA A 142 0.23 17.62 1.82
C ALA A 142 0.96 16.79 2.90
N GLU A 143 0.37 16.66 4.09
CA GLU A 143 0.94 15.89 5.18
C GLU A 143 0.25 14.52 5.26
N PRO A 144 1.01 13.41 5.20
CA PRO A 144 0.44 12.08 5.44
C PRO A 144 0.01 11.95 6.90
N ALA A 145 -1.05 11.18 7.15
CA ALA A 145 -1.43 10.79 8.51
C ALA A 145 -0.29 10.02 9.19
N SER A 146 -0.15 10.23 10.50
CA SER A 146 0.82 9.50 11.32
C SER A 146 0.51 8.00 11.31
N ILE A 147 1.32 7.23 10.59
CA ILE A 147 1.27 5.77 10.56
C ILE A 147 1.49 5.22 11.97
N GLU A 148 2.37 5.86 12.75
CA GLU A 148 2.69 5.45 14.12
C GLU A 148 1.46 5.54 15.03
N ASP A 149 0.69 6.63 14.94
CA ASP A 149 -0.51 6.83 15.76
C ASP A 149 -1.71 6.00 15.32
N SER A 150 -1.73 5.48 14.08
CA SER A 150 -2.87 4.72 13.57
C SER A 150 -2.64 3.21 13.61
N ILE A 151 -1.40 2.77 13.39
CA ILE A 151 -1.07 1.36 13.18
C ILE A 151 -0.14 0.84 14.27
N LEU A 152 0.70 1.71 14.84
CA LEU A 152 1.65 1.34 15.90
C LEU A 152 1.15 1.76 17.29
N LYS A 153 -0.12 2.13 17.43
CA LYS A 153 -0.72 2.65 18.67
C LYS A 153 -0.76 1.65 19.82
N ASN A 154 -0.56 0.35 19.54
CA ASN A 154 -0.37 -0.63 20.59
C ASN A 154 1.11 -0.69 20.97
N ASN A 155 1.38 -0.66 22.27
CA ASN A 155 2.68 -0.93 22.92
C ASN A 155 3.32 -2.30 22.55
N ASP A 156 2.78 -2.99 21.55
CA ASP A 156 3.26 -4.24 20.98
C ASP A 156 4.41 -3.96 20.00
N LYS A 157 5.61 -3.90 20.57
CA LYS A 157 6.94 -4.16 19.97
C LYS A 157 6.99 -4.13 18.43
N LYS A 158 7.42 -2.99 17.89
CA LYS A 158 8.06 -2.91 16.57
C LYS A 158 9.26 -3.87 16.55
N LEU A 159 9.27 -4.87 15.67
CA LEU A 159 10.47 -5.68 15.44
C LEU A 159 11.12 -5.22 14.15
N LEU A 160 12.32 -4.68 14.29
CA LEU A 160 13.17 -4.31 13.16
C LEU A 160 14.26 -5.37 13.02
N PHE A 161 14.28 -6.05 11.87
CA PHE A 161 15.34 -6.98 11.52
C PHE A 161 16.29 -6.30 10.54
N LEU A 162 17.53 -6.10 10.99
CA LEU A 162 18.61 -5.59 10.15
C LEU A 162 19.29 -6.76 9.44
N ILE A 163 19.41 -6.67 8.13
CA ILE A 163 20.02 -7.69 7.28
C ILE A 163 21.36 -7.14 6.77
N PRO A 164 22.48 -7.65 7.29
CA PRO A 164 23.80 -7.28 6.80
C PRO A 164 23.97 -7.68 5.33
N ASP A 165 24.64 -6.85 4.55
CA ASP A 165 24.86 -7.08 3.11
C ASP A 165 25.54 -8.43 2.82
N LYS A 166 26.48 -8.85 3.70
CA LYS A 166 27.20 -10.12 3.61
C LYS A 166 26.31 -11.37 3.62
N ASN A 167 25.09 -11.27 4.17
CA ASN A 167 24.18 -12.40 4.31
C ASN A 167 23.11 -12.43 3.22
N LYS A 168 22.94 -11.35 2.43
CA LYS A 168 21.85 -11.25 1.45
C LYS A 168 21.91 -12.35 0.39
N GLU A 169 23.09 -12.64 -0.14
CA GLU A 169 23.25 -13.68 -1.17
C GLU A 169 22.85 -15.06 -0.64
N LYS A 170 23.31 -15.42 0.56
CA LYS A 170 22.93 -16.68 1.20
C LYS A 170 21.43 -16.77 1.47
N ILE A 171 20.83 -15.67 1.92
CA ILE A 171 19.38 -15.61 2.18
C ILE A 171 18.60 -15.78 0.87
N LEU A 172 19.04 -15.16 -0.22
CA LEU A 172 18.41 -15.33 -1.53
C LEU A 172 18.52 -16.78 -2.03
N ASP A 173 19.67 -17.44 -1.85
CA ASP A 173 19.84 -18.85 -2.21
C ASP A 173 18.91 -19.77 -1.40
N GLU A 174 18.77 -19.51 -0.09
CA GLU A 174 17.83 -20.25 0.78
C GLU A 174 16.37 -20.01 0.39
N LEU A 175 16.01 -18.77 0.03
CA LEU A 175 14.67 -18.42 -0.44
C LEU A 175 14.37 -19.09 -1.80
N ASP A 176 15.33 -19.16 -2.70
CA ASP A 176 15.18 -19.85 -3.99
C ASP A 176 14.95 -21.36 -3.78
N ALA A 177 15.64 -21.98 -2.83
CA ALA A 177 15.38 -23.36 -2.43
C ALA A 177 13.95 -23.59 -1.88
N MET A 178 13.32 -22.54 -1.36
CA MET A 178 11.91 -22.54 -0.93
C MET A 178 10.93 -22.13 -2.05
N ASN A 179 11.38 -22.04 -3.30
CA ASN A 179 10.62 -21.53 -4.46
C ASN A 179 10.20 -20.05 -4.36
N ILE A 180 10.84 -19.27 -3.48
CA ILE A 180 10.61 -17.83 -3.36
C ILE A 180 11.70 -17.12 -4.15
N ASN A 181 11.43 -16.97 -5.45
CA ASN A 181 12.35 -16.33 -6.39
C ASN A 181 11.64 -15.32 -7.29
N LYS A 182 12.42 -14.62 -8.11
CA LYS A 182 11.91 -13.59 -9.01
C LYS A 182 10.78 -14.09 -9.93
N ARG A 183 10.86 -15.35 -10.38
CA ARG A 183 9.85 -15.97 -11.25
C ARG A 183 8.53 -16.18 -10.52
N PHE A 184 8.59 -16.63 -9.27
CA PHE A 184 7.40 -16.74 -8.43
C PHE A 184 6.79 -15.37 -8.15
N ILE A 185 7.61 -14.38 -7.80
CA ILE A 185 7.15 -13.04 -7.42
C ILE A 185 6.62 -12.23 -8.61
N TYR A 186 7.18 -12.43 -9.81
CA TYR A 186 6.84 -11.69 -11.04
C TYR A 186 6.52 -12.64 -12.20
N PRO A 187 5.36 -13.32 -12.18
CA PRO A 187 5.00 -14.29 -13.21
C PRO A 187 4.88 -13.66 -14.61
N GLU A 188 4.47 -12.40 -14.70
CA GLU A 188 4.25 -11.68 -15.97
C GLU A 188 5.55 -11.44 -16.76
N ILE A 189 6.71 -11.37 -16.10
CA ILE A 189 7.99 -11.14 -16.78
C ILE A 189 8.36 -12.32 -17.68
N ASP A 190 8.03 -13.54 -17.24
CA ASP A 190 8.24 -14.75 -18.05
C ASP A 190 7.31 -14.76 -19.26
N ASP A 191 6.04 -14.38 -19.09
CA ASP A 191 5.07 -14.29 -20.18
C ASP A 191 5.55 -13.31 -21.28
N VAL A 192 6.13 -12.17 -20.88
CA VAL A 192 6.72 -11.18 -21.81
C VAL A 192 7.98 -11.72 -22.48
N ALA A 193 8.86 -12.39 -21.74
CA ALA A 193 10.08 -12.98 -22.31
C ALA A 193 9.75 -14.09 -23.33
N ASP A 194 8.74 -14.91 -23.05
CA ASP A 194 8.26 -15.95 -23.95
C ASP A 194 7.52 -15.36 -25.15
N PHE A 195 6.73 -14.30 -24.97
CA PHE A 195 6.13 -13.54 -26.07
C PHE A 195 7.18 -12.94 -27.01
N LEU A 196 8.25 -12.33 -26.46
CA LEU A 196 9.34 -11.75 -27.24
C LEU A 196 10.16 -12.81 -27.99
N LYS A 197 10.39 -13.99 -27.37
CA LYS A 197 11.01 -15.13 -28.07
C LYS A 197 10.13 -15.59 -29.23
N ASN A 198 8.83 -15.80 -29.01
CA ASN A 198 7.90 -16.29 -30.03
C ASN A 198 7.71 -15.29 -31.20
N GLN A 199 7.88 -13.99 -30.98
CA GLN A 199 7.91 -12.99 -32.06
C GLN A 199 9.24 -12.98 -32.84
N LYS A 200 10.38 -13.20 -32.19
CA LYS A 200 11.70 -13.14 -32.85
C LYS A 200 12.11 -14.41 -33.59
N PHE A 201 11.47 -15.56 -33.33
CA PHE A 201 11.74 -16.82 -34.03
C PHE A 201 10.79 -17.12 -35.22
N LYS A 202 10.08 -16.11 -35.73
CA LYS A 202 9.26 -16.20 -36.96
C LYS A 202 9.88 -15.49 -38.17
N GLN A 203 11.22 -15.44 -38.28
CA GLN A 203 11.92 -15.01 -39.49
C GLN A 203 12.73 -16.16 -40.07
#